data_AF-A0AAX3VBP5-F1
#
_entry.id   AF-A0AAX3VBP5-F1
#
_cell.length_a   1.000
_cell.length_b   1.000
_cell.length_c   1.000
_cell.angle_alpha   90.00
_cell.angle_beta   90.00
_cell.angle_gamma   90.00
#
_symmetry.space_group_name_H-M   'P 1'
#
loop_
_entity.id
_entity.type
_entity.pdbx_description
1 polymer ?
#
loop_
_entity_poly.entity_id
_entity_poly.type
_entity_poly.pdbx_seq_one_letter_code
_entity_poly.pdbx_strand_id
1 'polypeptide(L)' 'MPGSVIEKARAEAEGLFRDYEGNRYWFCCKGCGPRFDANPRKYADVS' A
#
# COMPACT_ATOMS: atom_id res chain seq x y z
N MET A 1 2.50 -8.02 21.69
CA MET A 1 3.24 -8.28 20.44
C MET A 1 2.90 -7.16 19.46
N PRO A 2 3.77 -6.17 19.23
CA PRO A 2 3.42 -5.02 18.39
C PRO A 2 3.67 -5.36 16.92
N GLY A 3 2.85 -6.25 16.37
CA GLY A 3 2.81 -6.50 14.93
C GLY A 3 2.08 -5.38 14.21
N SER A 4 2.70 -4.88 13.14
CA SER A 4 2.00 -4.30 11.97
C SER A 4 1.60 -2.81 11.96
N VAL A 5 1.90 -2.00 12.98
CA VAL A 5 1.61 -0.54 12.94
C VAL A 5 2.75 0.33 12.39
N ILE A 6 3.98 -0.19 12.29
CA ILE A 6 5.16 0.59 11.85
C ILE A 6 5.20 0.78 10.32
N GLU A 7 4.62 -0.13 9.54
CA GLU A 7 4.75 -0.11 8.07
C GLU A 7 4.03 1.08 7.41
N LYS A 8 2.92 1.57 8.00
CA LYS A 8 2.15 2.70 7.43
C LYS A 8 2.91 4.02 7.51
N ALA A 9 3.45 4.36 8.68
CA ALA A 9 4.19 5.60 8.87
C ALA A 9 5.44 5.67 7.98
N ARG A 10 6.13 4.54 7.83
CA ARG A 10 7.28 4.42 6.92
C ARG A 10 6.84 4.54 5.46
N ALA A 11 5.75 3.88 5.08
CA ALA A 11 5.22 3.97 3.73
C ALA A 11 4.78 5.40 3.37
N GLU A 12 4.21 6.15 4.31
CA GLU A 12 3.85 7.56 4.10
C GLU A 12 5.10 8.44 3.95
N ALA A 13 6.11 8.26 4.80
CA ALA A 13 7.36 9.02 4.73
C ALA A 13 8.16 8.74 3.45
N GLU A 14 8.13 7.50 2.94
CA GLU A 14 8.81 7.11 1.71
C GLU A 14 7.94 7.29 0.44
N GLY A 15 6.68 7.73 0.57
CA GLY A 15 5.75 7.87 -0.55
C GLY A 15 5.32 6.53 -1.17
N LEU A 16 5.44 5.44 -0.41
CA LEU A 16 5.02 4.09 -0.76
C LEU A 16 3.53 3.87 -0.47
N PHE A 17 2.68 4.79 -0.91
CA PHE A 17 1.22 4.66 -0.82
C PHE A 17 0.56 4.98 -2.16
N ARG A 18 -0.63 4.43 -2.38
CA ARG A 18 -1.48 4.70 -3.54
C ARG A 18 -2.91 4.87 -3.09
N ASP A 19 -3.55 5.94 -3.53
CA ASP A 19 -4.98 6.15 -3.36
C ASP A 19 -5.70 5.53 -4.55
N TYR A 20 -6.63 4.61 -4.29
CA TYR A 20 -7.41 3.90 -5.31
C TYR A 20 -8.84 3.70 -4.80
N GLU A 21 -9.83 4.08 -5.61
CA GLU A 21 -11.27 4.01 -5.27
C GLU A 21 -11.64 4.64 -3.91
N GLY A 22 -10.95 5.73 -3.54
CA GLY A 22 -11.18 6.42 -2.26
C GLY A 22 -10.53 5.77 -1.05
N ASN A 23 -9.83 4.63 -1.24
CA ASN A 23 -9.05 3.97 -0.21
C ASN A 23 -7.55 4.22 -0.41
N ARG A 24 -6.85 4.47 0.69
CA ARG A 24 -5.39 4.57 0.69
C ARG A 24 -4.77 3.22 0.99
N TYR A 25 -3.91 2.76 0.09
CA TYR A 25 -3.14 1.52 0.22
C TYR A 25 -1.68 1.85 0.50
N TRP A 26 -1.11 1.21 1.52
CA TRP A 26 0.29 1.36 1.88
C TRP A 26 1.08 0.12 1.50
N PHE A 27 2.31 0.33 1.04
CA PHE A 27 3.19 -0.73 0.58
C PHE A 27 4.43 -0.83 1.46
N CYS A 28 4.86 -2.06 1.76
CA CYS A 28 6.07 -2.31 2.55
C CYS A 28 7.38 -2.03 1.78
N CYS A 29 7.34 -1.89 0.45
CA CYS A 29 8.54 -1.67 -0.35
C CYS A 29 8.26 -1.02 -1.72
N LYS A 30 9.30 -0.42 -2.32
CA LYS A 30 9.28 0.16 -3.68
C LYS A 30 8.86 -0.83 -4.77
N GLY A 31 9.05 -2.14 -4.55
CA GLY A 31 8.65 -3.18 -5.50
C GLY A 31 7.17 -3.55 -5.46
N CYS A 32 6.42 -3.13 -4.43
CA CYS A 32 4.99 -3.38 -4.34
C CYS A 32 4.17 -2.33 -5.11
N GLY A 33 4.66 -1.08 -5.19
CA GLY A 33 4.06 0.00 -5.99
C GLY A 33 3.78 -0.39 -7.45
N PRO A 34 4.78 -0.78 -8.26
CA PRO A 34 4.57 -1.13 -9.67
C PRO A 34 3.69 -2.38 -9.85
N ARG A 35 3.67 -3.30 -8.88
CA ARG A 35 2.76 -4.46 -8.91
C ARG A 35 1.31 -4.02 -8.68
N PHE A 36 1.09 -3.11 -7.74
CA PHE A 36 -0.20 -2.49 -7.52
C PHE A 36 -0.62 -1.66 -8.74
N ASP A 37 0.26 -0.82 -9.30
CA ASP A 37 -0.03 -0.03 -10.50
C ASP A 37 -0.37 -0.92 -11.72
N ALA A 38 0.22 -2.11 -11.83
CA ALA A 38 -0.08 -3.06 -12.91
C ALA A 38 -1.48 -3.71 -12.79
N ASN A 39 -1.97 -3.95 -11.57
CA ASN A 39 -3.29 -4.57 -11.34
C ASN A 39 -3.92 -4.09 -10.02
N PRO A 40 -4.28 -2.80 -9.90
CA PRO A 40 -4.70 -2.23 -8.62
C PRO A 40 -5.96 -2.91 -8.13
N ARG A 41 -6.90 -3.19 -9.03
CA ARG A 41 -8.14 -3.91 -8.76
C ARG A 41 -7.92 -5.31 -8.15
N LYS A 42 -6.84 -6.02 -8.46
CA LYS A 42 -6.55 -7.34 -7.85
C LYS A 42 -6.09 -7.22 -6.38
N TYR A 43 -5.47 -6.11 -6.03
CA TYR A 43 -4.94 -5.86 -4.68
C TYR A 43 -5.86 -4.99 -3.84
N ALA A 44 -6.71 -4.20 -4.49
CA ALA A 44 -7.70 -3.32 -3.89
C ALA A 44 -9.07 -3.99 -3.72
N ASP A 45 -9.26 -5.19 -4.28
CA ASP A 45 -10.43 -6.04 -4.04
C ASP A 45 -10.45 -6.47 -2.57
N VAL A 46 -11.07 -5.62 -1.75
CA VAL A 46 -11.57 -5.94 -0.42
C VAL A 46 -13.05 -6.21 -0.61
N SER A 47 -13.39 -7.41 -1.07
CA SER A 47 -14.74 -7.95 -0.94
C SER A 47 -14.80 -8.98 0.16
#